data_AF-A0A7W8EBD4-F1
#
_entry.id   AF-A0A7W8EBD4-F1
#
_cell.length_a   1.000
_cell.length_b   1.000
_cell.length_c   1.000
_cell.angle_alpha   90.00
_cell.angle_beta   90.00
_cell.angle_gamma   90.00
#
_symmetry.space_group_name_H-M   'P 1'
#
loop_
_entity.id
_entity.type
_entity.pdbx_description
1 polymer ?
#
loop_
_entity_poly.entity_id
_entity_poly.type
_entity_poly.pdbx_seq_one_letter_code
_entity_poly.pdbx_strand_id
1 'polypeptide(L)'
;MLGFFIEKENGISRSRALSAFDVLRSILEGYWDVLSPELATTLKEVYRALPDRNGGLFCDVPMIHLWAEAALYQLGFPYHVNTRHHWRATYKAKARRMYIDSFVLDQCRSFYDRMPMIELHGKILSKFDMQVMSRICIDAICKARGEMVPQLYSGGNLGRVHTIG
;
A
#
# COMPACT_ATOMS: atom_id res chain seq x y z
N MET A 1 -7.16 28.55 -3.63
CA MET A 1 -8.13 28.44 -4.74
C MET A 1 -7.92 27.07 -5.39
N LEU A 2 -8.48 26.02 -4.79
CA LEU A 2 -8.39 24.64 -5.29
C LEU A 2 -9.34 24.53 -6.48
N GLY A 3 -8.80 24.34 -7.68
CA GLY A 3 -9.61 24.06 -8.86
C GLY A 3 -10.47 22.84 -8.62
N PHE A 4 -11.78 23.01 -8.77
CA PHE A 4 -12.77 21.95 -8.67
C PHE A 4 -12.37 20.79 -9.58
N PHE A 5 -12.17 19.61 -9.00
CA PHE A 5 -12.07 18.38 -9.77
C PHE A 5 -13.44 18.12 -10.40
N ILE A 6 -13.49 18.11 -11.74
CA ILE A 6 -14.72 17.82 -12.48
C ILE A 6 -15.06 16.34 -12.25
N GLU A 7 -16.08 16.08 -11.43
CA GLU A 7 -16.63 14.73 -11.27
C GLU A 7 -17.40 14.36 -12.53
N LYS A 8 -17.27 13.11 -12.98
CA LYS A 8 -18.03 12.59 -14.11
C LYS A 8 -19.49 12.44 -13.68
N GLU A 9 -20.46 12.91 -14.47
CA GLU A 9 -21.87 12.55 -14.27
C GLU A 9 -21.99 11.02 -14.32
N ASN A 10 -22.49 10.40 -13.24
CA ASN A 10 -22.53 8.96 -12.97
C ASN A 10 -21.23 8.28 -12.50
N GLY A 11 -20.17 9.03 -12.17
CA GLY A 11 -18.98 8.49 -11.51
C GLY A 11 -19.16 8.31 -10.00
N ILE A 12 -18.40 7.40 -9.39
CA ILE A 12 -18.25 7.35 -7.92
C ILE A 12 -17.52 8.63 -7.49
N SER A 13 -18.11 9.40 -6.56
CA SER A 13 -17.46 10.59 -6.01
C SER A 13 -16.13 10.20 -5.35
N ARG A 14 -15.08 10.98 -5.63
CA ARG A 14 -13.73 10.73 -5.09
C ARG A 14 -13.70 10.81 -3.56
N SER A 15 -14.51 11.71 -2.99
CA SER A 15 -14.66 11.85 -1.54
C SER A 15 -15.16 10.56 -0.89
N ARG A 16 -16.13 9.90 -1.53
CA ARG A 16 -16.70 8.63 -1.07
C ARG A 16 -15.72 7.47 -1.23
N ALA A 17 -14.93 7.47 -2.31
CA ALA A 17 -13.86 6.48 -2.50
C ALA A 17 -12.76 6.63 -1.43
N LEU A 18 -12.36 7.85 -1.10
CA LEU A 18 -11.39 8.13 -0.02
C LEU A 18 -11.94 7.70 1.33
N SER A 19 -13.20 8.04 1.62
CA SER A 19 -13.86 7.62 2.86
C SER A 19 -13.95 6.10 2.98
N ALA A 20 -14.30 5.40 1.90
CA ALA A 20 -14.33 3.94 1.88
C ALA A 20 -12.95 3.32 2.08
N PHE A 21 -11.90 3.95 1.53
CA PHE A 21 -10.53 3.50 1.71
C PHE A 21 -10.02 3.69 3.14
N ASP A 22 -10.37 4.80 3.79
CA ASP A 22 -10.05 5.01 5.20
C ASP A 22 -10.79 4.00 6.09
N VAL A 23 -12.06 3.72 5.81
CA VAL A 23 -12.81 2.64 6.51
C VAL A 23 -12.14 1.27 6.31
N LEU A 24 -11.61 1.00 5.11
CA LEU A 24 -10.86 -0.23 4.83
C LEU A 24 -9.55 -0.30 5.64
N ARG A 25 -8.92 0.82 5.96
CA ARG A 25 -7.76 0.81 6.88
C ARG A 25 -8.16 0.55 8.33
N SER A 26 -9.35 1.02 8.72
CA SER A 26 -9.95 0.79 10.03
C SER A 26 -10.58 -0.60 10.23
N ILE A 27 -10.38 -1.59 9.34
CA ILE A 27 -10.97 -2.95 9.50
C ILE A 27 -10.75 -3.52 10.91
N LEU A 28 -9.56 -3.32 11.49
CA LEU A 28 -9.22 -3.84 12.81
C LEU A 28 -10.05 -3.22 13.94
N GLU A 29 -10.66 -2.06 13.73
CA GLU A 29 -11.52 -1.35 14.68
C GLU A 29 -12.96 -1.91 14.71
N GLY A 30 -13.26 -2.92 13.89
CA GLY A 30 -14.53 -3.64 13.92
C GLY A 30 -15.35 -3.56 12.62
N TYR A 31 -14.86 -2.88 11.59
CA TYR A 31 -15.57 -2.68 10.32
C TYR A 31 -15.50 -3.89 9.36
N TRP A 32 -15.63 -5.11 9.89
CA TRP A 32 -15.55 -6.35 9.12
C TRP A 32 -16.67 -6.50 8.09
N ASP A 33 -17.84 -5.91 8.36
CA ASP A 33 -19.03 -6.01 7.51
C ASP A 33 -18.89 -5.22 6.19
N VAL A 34 -17.88 -4.36 6.09
CA VAL A 34 -17.56 -3.60 4.87
C VAL A 34 -16.87 -4.49 3.84
N LEU A 35 -16.23 -5.58 4.28
CA LEU A 35 -15.54 -6.52 3.40
C LEU A 35 -16.51 -7.54 2.84
N SER A 36 -16.23 -8.01 1.62
CA SER A 36 -16.92 -9.19 1.11
C SER A 36 -16.67 -10.38 2.04
N PRO A 37 -17.64 -11.29 2.20
CA PRO A 37 -17.49 -12.42 3.11
C PRO A 37 -16.29 -13.31 2.74
N GLU A 38 -15.95 -13.42 1.45
CA GLU A 38 -14.80 -14.16 0.95
C GLU A 38 -13.47 -13.48 1.32
N LEU A 39 -13.40 -12.14 1.20
CA LEU A 39 -12.21 -11.40 1.61
C LEU A 39 -12.05 -11.45 3.14
N ALA A 40 -13.15 -11.36 3.89
CA ALA A 40 -13.11 -11.46 5.35
C ALA A 40 -12.63 -12.84 5.84
N THR A 41 -13.06 -13.93 5.22
CA THR A 41 -12.61 -15.29 5.59
C THR A 41 -11.13 -15.49 5.26
N THR A 42 -10.71 -15.14 4.04
CA THR A 42 -9.32 -15.28 3.60
C THR A 42 -8.36 -14.44 4.45
N LEU A 43 -8.70 -13.19 4.78
CA LEU A 43 -7.88 -12.36 5.67
C LEU A 43 -7.76 -12.94 7.08
N LYS A 44 -8.84 -13.52 7.62
CA LYS A 44 -8.81 -14.21 8.92
C LYS A 44 -7.90 -15.44 8.88
N GLU A 45 -7.88 -16.19 7.78
CA GLU A 45 -6.97 -17.32 7.59
C GLU A 45 -5.51 -16.88 7.56
N VAL A 46 -5.18 -15.87 6.75
CA VAL A 46 -3.81 -15.32 6.66
C VAL A 46 -3.33 -14.81 8.02
N TYR A 47 -4.20 -14.11 8.75
CA TYR A 47 -3.87 -13.58 10.08
C TYR A 47 -3.65 -14.68 11.12
N ARG A 48 -4.42 -15.78 11.06
CA ARG A 48 -4.24 -16.94 11.95
C ARG A 48 -2.94 -17.68 11.65
N ALA A 49 -2.51 -17.72 10.40
CA ALA A 49 -1.31 -18.39 9.94
C ALA A 49 -0.03 -17.55 10.09
N LEU A 50 -0.07 -16.44 10.83
CA LEU A 50 1.11 -15.60 11.06
C LEU A 50 2.19 -16.38 11.84
N PRO A 51 3.42 -16.48 11.30
CA PRO A 51 4.52 -17.18 11.95
C PRO A 51 5.03 -16.42 13.17
N ASP A 52 4.77 -15.11 13.23
CA ASP A 52 5.28 -14.22 14.26
C ASP A 52 4.15 -13.41 14.93
N ARG A 53 3.12 -14.11 15.41
CA ARG A 53 1.94 -13.46 15.99
C ARG A 53 2.26 -12.73 17.31
N ASN A 54 3.23 -13.22 18.06
CA ASN A 54 3.64 -12.66 19.35
C ASN A 54 4.89 -11.76 19.25
N GLY A 55 5.40 -11.54 18.03
CA GLY A 55 6.66 -10.85 17.79
C GLY A 55 7.90 -11.68 18.11
N GLY A 56 9.03 -11.29 17.53
CA GLY A 56 10.35 -11.88 17.79
C GLY A 56 11.13 -12.26 16.54
N LEU A 57 10.47 -12.51 15.41
CA LEU A 57 11.13 -12.76 14.12
C LEU A 57 11.30 -11.48 13.30
N PHE A 58 10.33 -10.56 13.36
CA PHE A 58 10.31 -9.31 12.58
C PHE A 58 10.08 -8.08 13.45
N CYS A 59 10.36 -6.88 12.92
CA CYS A 59 10.16 -5.63 13.64
C CYS A 59 8.68 -5.34 13.93
N ASP A 60 7.83 -5.40 12.89
CA ASP A 60 6.39 -5.17 13.03
C ASP A 60 5.61 -6.48 12.81
N VAL A 61 4.61 -6.73 13.66
CA VAL A 61 3.61 -7.78 13.43
C VAL A 61 2.61 -7.27 12.38
N PRO A 62 2.43 -7.98 11.25
CA PRO A 62 1.66 -7.46 10.14
C PRO A 62 0.17 -7.45 10.52
N MET A 63 -0.40 -6.26 10.47
CA MET A 63 -1.81 -6.02 10.71
C MET A 63 -2.66 -6.39 9.49
N ILE A 64 -3.95 -6.65 9.72
CA ILE A 64 -4.87 -7.16 8.68
C ILE A 64 -5.10 -6.13 7.57
N HIS A 65 -5.09 -4.83 7.91
CA HIS A 65 -5.26 -3.77 6.92
C HIS A 65 -4.19 -3.80 5.82
N LEU A 66 -2.97 -4.27 6.11
CA LEU A 66 -1.90 -4.39 5.10
C LEU A 66 -2.30 -5.33 3.97
N TRP A 67 -2.90 -6.46 4.31
CA TRP A 67 -3.35 -7.47 3.35
C TRP A 67 -4.59 -7.00 2.60
N ALA A 68 -5.51 -6.30 3.27
CA ALA A 68 -6.67 -5.69 2.62
C ALA A 68 -6.26 -4.58 1.63
N GLU A 69 -5.32 -3.71 2.02
CA GLU A 69 -4.76 -2.66 1.17
C GLU A 69 -4.01 -3.28 -0.03
N ALA A 70 -3.25 -4.37 0.18
CA ALA A 70 -2.62 -5.10 -0.90
C ALA A 70 -3.63 -5.74 -1.88
N ALA A 71 -4.72 -6.33 -1.37
CA ALA A 71 -5.79 -6.87 -2.20
C ALA A 71 -6.48 -5.78 -3.04
N LEU A 72 -6.76 -4.63 -2.43
CA LEU A 72 -7.33 -3.48 -3.15
C LEU A 72 -6.40 -3.00 -4.28
N TYR A 73 -5.11 -2.92 -3.99
CA TYR A 73 -4.10 -2.51 -4.96
C TYR A 73 -3.87 -3.53 -6.08
N GLN A 74 -4.04 -4.83 -5.80
CA GLN A 74 -4.04 -5.84 -6.84
C GLN A 74 -5.13 -5.57 -7.90
N LEU A 75 -6.30 -5.09 -7.47
CA LEU A 75 -7.41 -4.74 -8.36
C LEU A 75 -7.26 -3.34 -8.99
N GLY A 76 -6.70 -2.40 -8.24
CA GLY A 76 -6.64 -0.99 -8.61
C GLY A 76 -5.46 -0.57 -9.49
N PHE A 77 -4.47 -1.43 -9.71
CA PHE A 77 -3.22 -1.12 -10.42
C PHE A 77 -2.58 0.20 -9.96
N PRO A 78 -2.14 0.30 -8.70
CA PRO A 78 -1.68 1.55 -8.13
C PRO A 78 -0.36 2.00 -8.74
N TYR A 79 -0.12 3.30 -8.60
CA TYR A 79 1.14 3.95 -8.89
C TYR A 79 1.73 4.44 -7.57
N HIS A 80 2.77 3.75 -7.09
CA HIS A 80 3.47 4.06 -5.86
C HIS A 80 4.54 5.12 -6.09
N VAL A 81 4.60 6.11 -5.22
CA VAL A 81 5.64 7.14 -5.30
C VAL A 81 7.00 6.52 -4.99
N ASN A 82 7.96 6.70 -5.87
CA ASN A 82 9.34 6.32 -5.65
C ASN A 82 10.21 7.57 -5.44
N THR A 83 10.49 7.87 -4.17
CA THR A 83 11.29 9.05 -3.80
C THR A 83 12.77 8.89 -4.10
N ARG A 84 13.27 7.65 -4.25
CA ARG A 84 14.68 7.41 -4.61
C ARG A 84 15.01 7.85 -6.03
N HIS A 85 14.02 7.84 -6.92
CA HIS A 85 14.16 8.31 -8.30
C HIS A 85 13.52 9.67 -8.54
N HIS A 86 13.14 10.39 -7.47
CA HIS A 86 12.67 11.77 -7.60
C HIS A 86 13.80 12.66 -8.13
N TRP A 87 13.48 13.45 -9.16
CA TRP A 87 14.43 14.36 -9.79
C TRP A 87 14.03 15.81 -9.55
N ARG A 88 14.94 16.58 -8.96
CA ARG A 88 14.77 18.02 -8.74
C ARG A 88 15.77 18.78 -9.59
N ALA A 89 15.27 19.72 -10.37
CA ALA A 89 16.07 20.55 -11.26
C ALA A 89 15.74 22.02 -11.10
N THR A 90 16.66 22.87 -11.54
CA THR A 90 16.47 24.32 -11.55
C THR A 90 16.85 24.85 -12.92
N TYR A 91 16.02 25.74 -13.46
CA TYR A 91 16.27 26.37 -14.76
C TYR A 91 15.99 27.87 -14.68
N LYS A 92 16.55 28.65 -15.61
CA LYS A 92 16.31 30.10 -15.70
C LYS A 92 15.29 30.38 -16.79
N ALA A 93 14.09 30.82 -16.42
CA ALA A 93 13.06 31.26 -17.35
C ALA A 93 13.13 32.78 -17.52
N LYS A 94 13.64 33.25 -18.66
CA LYS A 94 13.91 34.67 -18.93
C LYS A 94 14.83 35.27 -17.84
N ALA A 95 14.28 35.99 -16.87
CA ALA A 95 15.04 36.61 -15.77
C ALA A 95 14.95 35.84 -14.43
N ARG A 96 13.95 34.97 -14.24
CA ARG A 96 13.66 34.31 -12.96
C ARG A 96 14.21 32.89 -12.89
N ARG A 97 14.75 32.50 -11.73
CA ARG A 97 15.15 31.12 -11.43
C ARG A 97 13.91 30.34 -11.00
N MET A 98 13.61 29.25 -11.71
CA MET A 98 12.44 28.40 -11.53
C MET A 98 12.90 27.00 -11.11
N TYR A 99 12.14 26.36 -10.23
CA TYR A 99 12.40 25.00 -9.73
C TYR A 99 11.39 24.02 -10.33
N ILE A 100 11.85 22.82 -10.67
CA ILE A 100 11.03 21.72 -11.17
C ILE A 100 11.30 20.49 -10.30
N ASP A 101 10.22 19.88 -9.83
CA ASP A 101 10.24 18.57 -9.16
C ASP A 101 9.50 17.56 -10.03
N SER A 102 10.17 16.47 -10.37
CA SER A 102 9.63 15.34 -11.12
C SER A 102 9.51 14.13 -10.21
N PHE A 103 8.28 13.69 -9.99
CA PHE A 103 7.97 12.51 -9.19
C PHE A 103 7.85 11.30 -10.11
N VAL A 104 8.64 10.27 -9.81
CA VAL A 104 8.55 8.97 -10.48
C VAL A 104 7.55 8.12 -9.72
N LEU A 105 6.59 7.56 -10.47
CA LEU A 105 5.61 6.63 -9.94
C LEU A 105 5.87 5.23 -10.52
N ASP A 106 6.04 4.25 -9.65
CA ASP A 106 6.26 2.85 -10.01
C ASP A 106 4.98 2.04 -9.78
N GLN A 107 4.63 1.16 -10.70
CA GLN A 107 3.48 0.27 -10.55
C GLN A 107 3.78 -0.95 -9.66
N CYS A 108 5.06 -1.26 -9.41
CA CYS A 108 5.49 -2.46 -8.68
C CYS A 108 4.80 -3.74 -9.19
N ARG A 109 4.56 -3.82 -10.51
CA ARG A 109 3.68 -4.80 -11.14
C ARG A 109 4.09 -6.25 -10.86
N SER A 110 5.38 -6.53 -10.80
CA SER A 110 5.91 -7.86 -10.48
C SER A 110 5.46 -8.39 -9.11
N PHE A 111 5.19 -7.51 -8.14
CA PHE A 111 4.66 -7.92 -6.84
C PHE A 111 3.17 -8.27 -6.94
N TYR A 112 2.36 -7.38 -7.53
CA TYR A 112 0.91 -7.57 -7.65
C TYR A 112 0.54 -8.74 -8.57
N ASP A 113 1.29 -8.95 -9.65
CA ASP A 113 1.10 -10.08 -10.58
C ASP A 113 1.47 -11.43 -9.92
N ARG A 114 2.36 -11.42 -8.91
CA ARG A 114 2.72 -12.62 -8.14
C ARG A 114 1.71 -12.95 -7.04
N MET A 115 0.89 -11.99 -6.63
CA MET A 115 -0.14 -12.26 -5.63
C MET A 115 -1.23 -13.15 -6.21
N PRO A 116 -1.72 -14.14 -5.44
CA PRO A 116 -2.81 -14.98 -5.87
C PRO A 116 -4.10 -14.17 -6.00
N MET A 117 -5.12 -14.73 -6.66
CA MET A 117 -6.46 -14.13 -6.64
C MET A 117 -6.96 -14.03 -5.19
N ILE A 118 -7.82 -13.04 -4.92
CA ILE A 118 -8.30 -12.70 -3.57
C ILE A 118 -8.87 -13.91 -2.84
N GLU A 119 -9.68 -14.73 -3.52
CA GLU A 119 -10.27 -15.97 -2.96
C GLU A 119 -9.23 -16.99 -2.48
N LEU A 120 -8.02 -16.96 -3.05
CA LEU A 120 -6.92 -17.88 -2.76
C LEU A 120 -5.88 -17.28 -1.79
N HIS A 121 -6.07 -16.03 -1.34
CA HIS A 121 -5.17 -15.38 -0.39
C HIS A 121 -5.01 -16.24 0.88
N GLY A 122 -6.10 -16.71 1.46
CA GLY A 122 -6.11 -17.55 2.65
C GLY A 122 -5.26 -18.82 2.52
N LYS A 123 -5.28 -19.48 1.37
CA LYS A 123 -4.52 -20.73 1.15
C LYS A 123 -3.05 -20.52 0.83
N ILE A 124 -2.73 -19.50 0.03
CA ILE A 124 -1.38 -19.30 -0.52
C ILE A 124 -0.56 -18.35 0.36
N LEU A 125 -1.12 -17.23 0.82
CA LEU A 125 -0.43 -16.28 1.69
C LEU A 125 -0.27 -16.78 3.13
N SER A 126 -0.99 -17.85 3.51
CA SER A 126 -0.74 -18.56 4.78
C SER A 126 0.51 -19.42 4.77
N LYS A 127 1.12 -19.67 3.59
CA LYS A 127 2.41 -20.36 3.51
C LYS A 127 3.51 -19.40 3.94
N PHE A 128 4.41 -19.87 4.80
CA PHE A 128 5.52 -19.08 5.34
C PHE A 128 6.29 -18.32 4.25
N ASP A 129 6.74 -19.02 3.20
CA ASP A 129 7.54 -18.42 2.13
C ASP A 129 6.81 -17.27 1.42
N MET A 130 5.55 -17.50 1.06
CA MET A 130 4.75 -16.49 0.35
C MET A 130 4.45 -15.30 1.25
N GLN A 131 4.20 -15.55 2.53
CA GLN A 131 3.92 -14.48 3.49
C GLN A 131 5.16 -13.61 3.71
N VAL A 132 6.33 -14.23 3.89
CA VAL A 132 7.60 -13.50 4.06
C VAL A 132 7.96 -12.74 2.78
N MET A 133 7.89 -13.36 1.61
CA MET A 133 8.15 -12.68 0.33
C MET A 133 7.23 -11.49 0.11
N SER A 134 5.93 -11.64 0.39
CA SER A 134 4.96 -10.55 0.21
C SER A 134 5.23 -9.40 1.17
N ARG A 135 5.57 -9.70 2.42
CA ARG A 135 5.94 -8.68 3.41
C ARG A 135 7.24 -7.96 3.02
N ILE A 136 8.22 -8.64 2.45
CA ILE A 136 9.47 -8.01 1.96
C ILE A 136 9.16 -7.01 0.85
N CYS A 137 8.28 -7.36 -0.08
CA CYS A 137 7.84 -6.44 -1.13
C CYS A 137 7.09 -5.24 -0.55
N ILE A 138 6.16 -5.46 0.39
CA ILE A 138 5.40 -4.38 1.05
C ILE A 138 6.34 -3.43 1.80
N ASP A 139 7.31 -3.96 2.54
CA ASP A 139 8.34 -3.20 3.26
C ASP A 139 9.21 -2.38 2.28
N ALA A 140 9.60 -2.95 1.14
CA ALA A 140 10.35 -2.25 0.11
C ALA A 140 9.54 -1.09 -0.51
N ILE A 141 8.25 -1.29 -0.80
CA ILE A 141 7.34 -0.24 -1.28
C ILE A 141 7.20 0.87 -0.23
N CYS A 142 7.00 0.50 1.02
CA CYS A 142 6.89 1.43 2.14
C CYS A 142 8.13 2.33 2.25
N LYS A 143 9.33 1.75 2.11
CA LYS A 143 10.60 2.48 2.17
C LYS A 143 10.87 3.32 0.93
N ALA A 144 10.47 2.87 -0.27
CA ALA A 144 10.65 3.63 -1.51
C ALA A 144 9.85 4.94 -1.52
N ARG A 145 8.71 4.96 -0.82
CA ARG A 145 7.88 6.16 -0.64
C ARG A 145 8.54 7.24 0.21
N GLY A 146 9.32 6.89 1.23
CA GLY A 146 9.76 7.84 2.26
C GLY A 146 8.58 8.48 2.99
N GLU A 147 8.69 9.78 3.29
CA GLU A 147 7.71 10.53 4.09
C GLU A 147 6.52 11.09 3.29
N MET A 148 6.48 10.87 1.96
CA MET A 148 5.49 11.51 1.09
C MET A 148 4.04 11.05 1.32
N VAL A 149 3.83 9.77 1.65
CA VAL A 149 2.49 9.17 1.83
C VAL A 149 2.48 8.28 3.09
N PRO A 150 2.65 8.84 4.30
CA PRO A 150 3.02 8.08 5.51
C PRO A 150 2.06 6.94 5.85
N GLN A 151 0.81 7.03 5.42
CA GLN A 151 -0.27 6.07 5.67
C GLN A 151 -0.20 4.79 4.82
N LEU A 152 0.50 4.80 3.68
CA LEU A 152 0.57 3.65 2.78
C LEU A 152 1.27 2.47 3.49
N TYR A 153 0.65 1.30 3.54
CA TYR A 153 1.23 0.10 4.18
C TYR A 153 1.83 0.35 5.58
N SER A 154 1.15 1.17 6.39
CA SER A 154 1.60 1.51 7.74
C SER A 154 1.72 0.27 8.63
N GLY A 155 2.81 0.17 9.41
CA GLY A 155 3.09 -0.98 10.28
C GLY A 155 3.52 -2.26 9.55
N GLY A 156 3.94 -2.15 8.29
CA GLY A 156 4.42 -3.28 7.48
C GLY A 156 5.93 -3.50 7.52
N ASN A 157 6.68 -2.85 8.41
CA ASN A 157 8.14 -2.89 8.33
C ASN A 157 8.70 -4.21 8.90
N LEU A 158 9.45 -4.93 8.07
CA LEU A 158 10.08 -6.19 8.49
C LEU A 158 11.40 -5.97 9.24
N GLY A 159 12.15 -4.96 8.82
CA GLY A 159 13.47 -4.64 9.36
C GLY A 159 13.79 -3.16 9.21
N ARG A 160 14.51 -2.59 10.17
CA ARG A 160 15.01 -1.22 10.07
C ARG A 160 16.17 -1.18 9.07
N VAL A 161 15.88 -0.87 7.79
CA VAL A 161 16.95 -0.48 6.87
C VAL A 161 17.27 0.97 7.22
N HIS A 162 18.43 1.19 7.86
CA HIS A 162 19.05 2.52 7.80
C HIS A 162 19.19 2.85 6.32
N THR A 163 18.37 3.78 5.83
CA THR A 163 18.60 4.46 4.56
C THR A 163 19.91 5.24 4.72
N ILE A 164 21.01 4.57 4.44
CA ILE A 164 22.32 5.20 4.23
C ILE A 164 22.41 5.45 2.73
N GLY A 165 22.51 6.73 2.35
CA GLY A 165 22.79 7.17 0.98
C GLY A 165 21.59 7.76 0.28
#